data_AF-A0A958LWV7-F1
#
_entry.id   AF-A0A958LWV7-F1
#
_cell.length_a   1.000
_cell.length_b   1.000
_cell.length_c   1.000
_cell.angle_alpha   90.00
_cell.angle_beta   90.00
_cell.angle_gamma   90.00
#
_symmetry.space_group_name_H-M   'P 1'
#
loop_
_entity.id
_entity.type
_entity.pdbx_description
1 polymer ?
#
loop_
_entity_poly.entity_id
_entity_poly.type
_entity_poly.pdbx_seq_one_letter_code
_entity_poly.pdbx_strand_id
1 'polypeptide(L)'
;MINKKRKNIVFMMLLVAVMLIPELGLASVESSLMGVQTKLTRVILPTLSVIGIALAAFSFLSGNENAKKHIMYAVIGSVLGFGAQAIVDFISMTVH
;
A
#
# COMPACT_ATOMS: atom_id res chain seq x y z
N MET A 1 -34.33 18.23 39.29
CA MET A 1 -34.00 16.84 39.65
C MET A 1 -34.35 15.93 38.47
N ILE A 2 -33.38 15.59 37.61
CA ILE A 2 -33.65 14.72 36.44
C ILE A 2 -34.01 13.32 36.93
N ASN A 3 -35.18 12.83 36.54
CA ASN A 3 -35.73 11.57 36.99
C ASN A 3 -34.83 10.40 36.56
N LYS A 4 -34.44 9.52 37.50
CA LYS A 4 -33.47 8.43 37.32
C LYS A 4 -33.80 7.52 36.11
N LYS A 5 -35.10 7.31 35.84
CA LYS A 5 -35.58 6.55 34.67
C LYS A 5 -35.28 7.24 33.34
N ARG A 6 -35.45 8.56 33.24
CA ARG A 6 -35.11 9.31 31.99
C ARG A 6 -33.61 9.30 31.71
N LYS A 7 -32.79 9.39 32.75
CA LYS A 7 -31.33 9.32 32.62
C LYS A 7 -30.88 7.94 32.09
N ASN A 8 -31.47 6.85 32.58
CA ASN A 8 -31.20 5.51 32.05
C ASN A 8 -31.65 5.35 30.59
N ILE A 9 -32.82 5.90 30.22
CA ILE A 9 -33.32 5.83 28.84
C ILE A 9 -32.41 6.60 27.87
N VAL A 10 -31.96 7.80 28.25
CA VAL A 10 -31.02 8.60 27.45
C VAL A 10 -29.65 7.91 27.34
N PHE A 11 -29.16 7.32 28.43
CA PHE A 11 -27.91 6.57 28.42
C PHE A 11 -27.98 5.32 27.52
N MET A 12 -29.11 4.63 27.52
CA MET A 12 -29.33 3.44 26.69
C MET A 12 -29.42 3.81 25.20
N MET A 13 -30.06 4.94 24.86
CA MET A 13 -30.05 5.48 23.49
C MET A 13 -28.64 5.88 23.02
N LEU A 14 -27.82 6.47 23.89
CA LEU A 14 -26.44 6.84 23.57
C LEU A 14 -25.58 5.60 23.28
N LEU A 15 -25.74 4.52 24.06
CA LEU A 15 -25.00 3.27 23.86
C LEU A 15 -25.33 2.59 22.52
N VAL A 16 -26.61 2.59 22.13
CA VAL A 16 -27.04 2.06 20.83
C VAL A 16 -26.50 2.91 19.68
N ALA A 17 -26.47 4.23 19.83
CA ALA A 17 -25.89 5.13 18.84
C ALA A 17 -24.38 4.90 18.64
N VAL A 18 -23.63 4.61 19.71
CA VAL A 18 -22.19 4.30 19.63
C VAL A 18 -21.94 2.94 18.97
N MET A 19 -22.76 1.92 19.23
CA MET A 19 -22.63 0.61 18.58
C MET A 19 -22.98 0.61 17.08
N LEU A 20 -23.75 1.60 16.61
CA LEU A 20 -24.10 1.76 15.20
C LEU A 20 -23.01 2.51 14.40
N ILE A 21 -21.94 2.96 15.04
CA ILE A 21 -20.80 3.62 14.37
C ILE A 21 -19.50 2.81 14.59
N PRO A 22 -19.42 1.53 14.18
CA PRO A 22 -18.16 0.79 14.16
C PRO A 22 -17.21 1.30 13.05
N GLU A 23 -17.73 2.09 12.11
CA GLU A 23 -17.04 2.44 10.86
C GLU A 23 -15.96 3.52 11.01
N LEU A 24 -16.04 4.37 12.04
CA LEU A 24 -15.04 5.44 12.24
C LEU A 24 -13.64 4.90 12.58
N GLY A 25 -13.56 3.73 13.22
CA GLY A 25 -12.29 3.08 13.54
C GLY A 25 -11.72 2.24 12.39
N LEU A 26 -12.59 1.51 11.68
CA LEU A 26 -12.20 0.58 10.61
C LEU A 26 -11.80 1.29 9.32
N ALA A 27 -12.53 2.34 8.92
CA ALA A 27 -12.27 3.07 7.67
C ALA A 27 -10.91 3.78 7.66
N SER A 28 -10.42 4.20 8.83
CA SER A 28 -9.12 4.88 8.96
C SER A 28 -7.94 3.93 8.68
N VAL A 29 -8.03 2.69 9.17
CA VAL A 29 -6.94 1.70 9.01
C VAL A 29 -6.96 1.12 7.60
N GLU A 30 -8.14 0.81 7.04
CA GLU A 30 -8.29 0.35 5.67
C GLU A 30 -7.78 1.39 4.65
N SER A 31 -8.20 2.65 4.80
CA SER A 31 -7.74 3.76 3.96
C SER A 31 -6.23 3.97 4.06
N SER A 32 -5.67 3.87 5.28
CA SER A 32 -4.23 3.97 5.49
C SER A 32 -3.48 2.81 4.82
N LEU A 33 -3.97 1.57 4.95
CA LEU A 33 -3.38 0.39 4.32
C LEU A 33 -3.43 0.48 2.79
N MET A 34 -4.57 0.85 2.22
CA MET A 34 -4.70 1.11 0.79
C MET A 34 -3.76 2.23 0.32
N GLY A 35 -3.65 3.30 1.10
CA GLY A 35 -2.73 4.40 0.82
C GLY A 35 -1.27 3.95 0.77
N VAL A 36 -0.85 3.15 1.75
CA VAL A 36 0.50 2.57 1.83
C VAL A 36 0.76 1.62 0.66
N GLN A 37 -0.15 0.68 0.38
CA GLN A 37 -0.06 -0.24 -0.75
C GLN A 37 0.10 0.53 -2.08
N THR A 38 -0.71 1.57 -2.27
CA THR A 38 -0.69 2.40 -3.47
C THR A 38 0.65 3.12 -3.61
N LYS A 39 1.19 3.70 -2.53
CA LYS A 39 2.49 4.38 -2.54
C LYS A 39 3.64 3.40 -2.83
N LEU A 40 3.61 2.22 -2.21
CA LEU A 40 4.61 1.17 -2.43
C LEU A 40 4.65 0.72 -3.90
N THR A 41 3.50 0.34 -4.44
CA THR A 41 3.39 -0.24 -5.79
C THR A 41 3.53 0.79 -6.90
N ARG A 42 2.98 2.00 -6.75
CA ARG A 42 2.99 3.03 -7.81
C ARG A 42 4.17 3.96 -7.80
N VAL A 43 4.87 4.08 -6.66
CA VAL A 43 5.91 5.10 -6.50
C VAL A 43 7.24 4.45 -6.09
N ILE A 44 7.26 3.71 -4.99
CA ILE A 44 8.54 3.24 -4.42
C ILE A 44 9.17 2.16 -5.30
N LEU A 45 8.42 1.12 -5.69
CA LEU A 45 8.95 0.04 -6.52
C LEU A 45 9.39 0.51 -7.93
N PRO A 46 8.61 1.34 -8.63
CA PRO A 46 9.04 1.92 -9.90
C PRO A 46 10.27 2.83 -9.78
N THR A 47 10.38 3.65 -8.73
CA THR A 47 11.54 4.53 -8.56
C THR A 47 12.82 3.74 -8.29
N LEU A 48 12.76 2.67 -7.49
CA LEU A 48 13.89 1.75 -7.31
C LEU A 48 14.32 1.08 -8.62
N SER A 49 13.37 0.74 -9.49
CA SER A 49 13.65 0.16 -10.81
C SER A 49 14.43 1.14 -11.69
N VAL A 50 14.00 2.40 -11.73
CA VAL A 50 14.68 3.46 -12.48
C VAL A 50 16.11 3.67 -11.96
N ILE A 51 16.31 3.64 -10.64
CA ILE A 51 17.65 3.73 -10.04
C ILE A 51 18.52 2.54 -10.48
N GLY A 52 17.98 1.32 -10.47
CA GLY A 52 18.70 0.13 -10.94
C GLY A 52 19.13 0.22 -12.41
N ILE A 53 18.25 0.74 -13.27
CA ILE A 53 18.57 1.01 -14.68
C ILE A 53 19.69 2.06 -14.78
N ALA A 54 19.61 3.14 -14.01
CA ALA A 54 20.63 4.19 -14.03
C ALA A 54 22.02 3.67 -13.61
N LEU A 55 22.08 2.80 -12.58
CA LEU A 55 23.32 2.16 -12.15
C LEU A 55 23.88 1.20 -13.21
N ALA A 56 23.01 0.42 -13.87
CA ALA A 56 23.44 -0.44 -14.97
C ALA A 56 23.94 0.37 -16.18
N ALA A 57 23.29 1.49 -16.50
CA ALA A 57 23.75 2.41 -17.54
C ALA A 57 25.11 3.01 -17.21
N PHE A 58 25.33 3.45 -15.97
CA PHE A 58 26.64 3.95 -15.53
C PHE A 58 27.71 2.86 -15.64
N SER A 59 27.40 1.63 -15.20
CA SER A 59 28.33 0.50 -15.34
C SER A 59 28.68 0.19 -16.79
N PHE A 60 27.76 0.39 -17.72
CA PHE A 60 28.01 0.19 -19.15
C PHE A 60 28.89 1.30 -19.72
N LEU A 61 28.57 2.56 -19.42
CA LEU A 61 29.35 3.73 -19.86
C LEU A 61 30.78 3.74 -19.29
N SER A 62 30.97 3.17 -18.10
CA SER A 62 32.28 3.04 -17.45
C SER A 62 33.17 1.95 -18.08
N GLY A 63 32.67 1.17 -19.04
CA GLY A 63 33.43 0.11 -19.71
C GLY A 63 33.61 -1.17 -18.87
N ASN A 64 32.77 -1.42 -17.87
CA ASN A 64 32.87 -2.61 -17.02
C ASN A 64 32.62 -3.90 -17.84
N GLU A 65 33.53 -4.87 -17.76
CA GLU A 65 33.43 -6.17 -18.44
C GLU A 65 32.14 -6.93 -18.10
N ASN A 66 31.59 -6.72 -16.91
CA ASN A 66 30.34 -7.34 -16.44
C ASN A 66 29.09 -6.46 -16.68
N ALA A 67 29.18 -5.35 -17.41
CA ALA A 67 28.06 -4.45 -17.65
C ALA A 67 26.82 -5.15 -18.22
N LYS A 68 27.01 -6.15 -19.08
CA LYS A 68 25.91 -6.94 -19.65
C LYS A 68 25.09 -7.66 -18.56
N LYS A 69 25.74 -8.13 -17.50
CA LYS A 69 25.08 -8.75 -16.34
C LYS A 69 24.33 -7.72 -15.50
N HIS A 70 24.92 -6.55 -15.27
CA HIS A 70 24.25 -5.47 -14.54
C HIS A 70 22.99 -4.98 -15.26
N ILE A 71 23.06 -4.86 -16.60
CA ILE A 71 21.87 -4.57 -17.42
C ILE A 71 20.84 -5.68 -17.28
N MET A 72 21.24 -6.96 -17.35
CA MET A 72 20.32 -8.08 -17.17
C MET A 72 19.60 -8.03 -15.82
N TYR A 73 20.33 -7.80 -14.72
CA TYR A 73 19.74 -7.66 -13.40
C TYR A 73 18.82 -6.44 -13.28
N ALA A 74 19.19 -5.31 -13.89
CA ALA A 74 18.35 -4.12 -13.91
C ALA A 74 17.06 -4.35 -14.71
N VAL A 75 17.11 -5.07 -15.83
CA VAL A 75 15.92 -5.42 -16.62
C VAL A 75 14.98 -6.33 -15.81
N ILE A 76 15.51 -7.40 -15.20
CA ILE A 76 14.70 -8.31 -14.38
C ILE A 76 14.07 -7.55 -13.21
N GLY A 77 14.87 -6.76 -12.49
CA GLY A 77 14.39 -5.93 -11.39
C GLY A 77 13.32 -4.93 -11.82
N SER A 78 13.45 -4.36 -13.02
CA SER A 78 12.47 -3.40 -13.56
C SER A 78 11.17 -4.06 -13.96
N VAL A 79 11.20 -5.24 -14.58
CA VAL A 79 9.98 -6.01 -14.87
C VAL A 79 9.20 -6.29 -13.58
N LEU A 80 9.90 -6.63 -12.50
CA LEU A 80 9.27 -6.84 -11.20
C LEU A 80 8.75 -5.54 -10.57
N GLY A 81 9.53 -4.46 -10.57
CA GLY A 81 9.13 -3.22 -9.92
C GLY A 81 8.01 -2.48 -10.65
N PHE A 82 8.00 -2.46 -11.99
CA PHE A 82 6.89 -1.92 -12.77
C PHE A 82 5.68 -2.88 -12.82
N GLY A 83 5.93 -4.20 -12.79
CA GLY A 83 4.88 -5.23 -12.81
C GLY A 83 4.21 -5.48 -11.45
N ALA A 84 4.76 -4.95 -10.36
CA ALA A 84 4.31 -5.24 -9.01
C ALA A 84 2.83 -4.93 -8.76
N GLN A 85 2.30 -3.85 -9.35
CA GLN A 85 0.88 -3.52 -9.17
C GLN A 85 -0.02 -4.61 -9.77
N ALA A 86 0.30 -5.10 -10.98
CA ALA A 86 -0.48 -6.16 -11.62
C ALA A 86 -0.44 -7.48 -10.81
N ILE A 87 0.68 -7.78 -10.17
CA ILE A 87 0.81 -8.96 -9.29
C ILE A 87 -0.10 -8.80 -8.06
N VAL A 88 -0.09 -7.63 -7.43
CA VAL A 88 -0.92 -7.36 -6.26
C VAL A 88 -2.40 -7.39 -6.65
N ASP A 89 -2.77 -6.77 -7.76
CA ASP A 89 -4.14 -6.78 -8.28
C ASP A 89 -4.62 -8.22 -8.56
N PHE A 90 -3.76 -9.06 -9.15
CA PHE A 90 -4.05 -10.48 -9.40
C PHE A 90 -4.29 -11.27 -8.11
N ILE A 91 -3.48 -11.05 -7.08
CA ILE A 91 -3.66 -11.70 -5.78
C ILE A 91 -4.97 -11.24 -5.14
N SER A 92 -5.26 -9.93 -5.14
CA SER A 92 -6.49 -9.38 -4.59
C SER A 92 -7.76 -9.94 -5.25
N MET A 93 -7.73 -10.19 -6.57
CA MET A 93 -8.84 -10.84 -7.27
C MET A 93 -9.05 -12.31 -6.89
N THR A 94 -8.01 -12.99 -6.40
CA THR A 94 -8.05 -14.42 -6.04
C THR A 94 -8.52 -14.64 -4.60
N VAL A 95 -8.34 -13.65 -3.71
CA VAL A 95 -8.57 -13.78 -2.26
C VAL A 95 -9.88 -13.10 -1.81
N HIS A 96 -10.90 -13.08 -2.68
CA HIS A 96 -12.25 -12.63 -2.29
C HIS A 96 -12.97 -13.65 -1.39
#